data_AF-A0A6C9QGT2-F1
#
_entry.id   AF-A0A6C9QGT2-F1
#
_cell.length_a   1.000
_cell.length_b   1.000
_cell.length_c   1.000
_cell.angle_alpha   90.00
_cell.angle_beta   90.00
_cell.angle_gamma   90.00
#
_symmetry.space_group_name_H-M   'P 1'
#
loop_
_entity.id
_entity.type
_entity.pdbx_description
1 polymer ?
#
loop_
_entity_poly.entity_id
_entity_poly.type
_entity_poly.pdbx_seq_one_letter_code
_entity_poly.pdbx_strand_id
1 'polypeptide(L)' 'GLPMTEEQLKKLGGRQLRALGKLMPGEEEVAENPRARSSVLRIAERTNA' A
#
# COMPACT_ATOMS: atom_id res chain seq x y z
N GLY A 1 16.58 10.43 -3.00
CA GLY A 1 15.50 11.40 -2.75
C GLY A 1 15.92 12.29 -1.59
N LEU A 2 15.53 13.56 -1.61
CA LEU A 2 15.81 14.48 -0.50
C LEU A 2 14.94 14.08 0.72
N PRO A 3 15.51 13.99 1.93
CA PRO A 3 14.73 13.73 3.13
C PRO A 3 13.87 14.96 3.44
N MET A 4 12.60 14.74 3.76
CA MET A 4 11.65 15.78 4.13
C MET A 4 11.06 15.49 5.50
N THR A 5 10.73 16.54 6.25
CA THR A 5 10.05 16.42 7.55
C THR A 5 8.54 16.27 7.36
N GLU A 6 7.85 15.71 8.36
CA GLU A 6 6.39 15.58 8.38
C GLU A 6 5.67 16.92 8.19
N GLU A 7 6.22 18.02 8.72
CA GLU A 7 5.67 19.36 8.54
C GLU A 7 5.74 19.82 7.08
N GLN A 8 6.84 19.53 6.39
CA GLN A 8 6.99 19.85 4.97
C GLN A 8 6.04 19.02 4.11
N LEU A 9 5.82 17.75 4.47
CA LEU A 9 4.85 16.88 3.80
C LEU A 9 3.41 17.35 4.00
N LYS A 10 3.04 17.79 5.20
CA LYS A 10 1.72 18.37 5.48
C LYS A 10 1.46 19.64 4.66
N LYS A 11 2.46 20.52 4.52
CA LYS A 11 2.35 21.74 3.69
C LYS A 11 2.10 21.46 2.20
N LEU A 12 2.53 20.30 1.71
CA LEU A 12 2.32 19.87 0.32
C LEU A 12 0.99 19.12 0.09
N GLY A 13 0.06 19.18 1.04
CA GLY A 13 -1.25 18.53 0.96
C GLY A 13 -1.34 17.22 1.76
N GLY A 14 -0.29 16.87 2.52
CA GLY A 14 -0.29 15.78 3.47
C GLY A 14 -0.57 14.39 2.87
N ARG A 15 -0.67 13.39 3.74
CA ARG A 15 -1.01 12.03 3.34
C ARG A 15 -2.52 11.85 3.40
N GLN A 16 -3.17 11.86 2.23
CA GLN A 16 -4.63 11.73 2.12
C GLN A 16 -5.12 10.28 2.15
N LEU A 17 -4.21 9.31 2.16
CA LEU A 17 -4.54 7.89 2.19
C LEU A 17 -3.98 7.24 3.46
N ARG A 18 -4.83 6.46 4.13
CA ARG A 18 -4.44 5.57 5.22
C ARG A 18 -4.34 4.14 4.70
N ALA A 19 -3.19 3.51 4.89
CA ALA A 19 -2.99 2.12 4.51
C ALA A 19 -3.84 1.20 5.39
N LEU A 20 -4.60 0.30 4.77
CA LEU A 20 -5.47 -0.66 5.44
C LEU A 20 -4.84 -2.05 5.53
N GLY A 21 -4.06 -2.45 4.54
CA GLY A 21 -3.44 -3.75 4.56
C GLY A 21 -2.69 -4.13 3.30
N LYS A 22 -2.04 -5.28 3.40
CA LYS A 22 -1.30 -5.94 2.33
C LYS A 22 -1.62 -7.43 2.40
N LEU A 23 -1.96 -8.02 1.27
CA LEU A 23 -2.20 -9.46 1.14
C LEU A 23 -1.30 -10.05 0.04
N MET A 24 -0.89 -11.28 0.25
CA MET A 24 -0.13 -12.11 -0.68
C MET A 24 -0.88 -13.44 -0.82
N PRO A 25 -0.81 -14.10 -1.98
CA PRO A 25 -1.48 -15.37 -2.19
C PRO A 25 -0.93 -16.44 -1.26
N GLY A 26 -1.78 -17.38 -0.86
CA GLY A 26 -1.39 -18.58 -0.11
C GLY A 26 -0.74 -19.65 -0.99
N GLU A 27 -0.21 -20.70 -0.38
CA GLU A 27 0.44 -21.79 -1.12
C GLU A 27 -0.53 -22.52 -2.06
N GLU A 28 -1.77 -22.76 -1.62
CA GLU A 28 -2.83 -23.38 -2.43
C GLU A 28 -3.18 -22.53 -3.66
N GLU A 29 -3.37 -21.22 -3.48
CA GLU A 29 -3.64 -20.28 -4.59
C GLU A 29 -2.47 -20.22 -5.59
N VAL A 30 -1.23 -20.27 -5.10
CA VAL A 30 -0.04 -20.31 -5.98
C VAL A 30 0.06 -21.63 -6.73
N ALA A 31 -0.36 -22.76 -6.13
CA ALA A 31 -0.38 -24.05 -6.79
C ALA A 31 -1.43 -24.11 -7.91
N GLU A 32 -2.64 -23.59 -7.67
CA GLU A 32 -3.70 -23.51 -8.68
C GLU A 32 -3.42 -22.44 -9.75
N ASN A 33 -2.76 -21.35 -9.37
CA ASN A 33 -2.39 -20.27 -10.28
C ASN A 33 -0.92 -19.84 -10.07
N PRO A 34 0.04 -20.47 -10.78
CA PRO A 34 1.47 -20.15 -10.65
C PRO A 34 1.82 -18.69 -10.95
N ARG A 35 1.01 -17.99 -11.76
CA ARG A 35 1.20 -16.55 -12.04
C ARG A 35 0.89 -15.67 -10.83
N ALA A 36 0.08 -16.15 -9.89
CA ALA A 36 -0.27 -15.41 -8.69
C ALA A 36 0.93 -15.21 -7.75
N ARG A 37 1.97 -16.05 -7.82
CA ARG A 37 3.14 -16.04 -6.91
C ARG A 37 3.75 -14.67 -6.62
N SER A 38 3.72 -13.73 -7.57
CA SER A 38 4.26 -12.37 -7.39
C SER A 38 3.19 -11.28 -7.22
N SER A 39 1.93 -11.66 -7.08
CA SER A 39 0.81 -10.74 -6.82
C SER A 39 0.88 -10.20 -5.40
N VAL A 40 0.68 -8.90 -5.25
CA VAL A 40 0.58 -8.24 -3.94
C VAL A 40 -0.58 -7.25 -3.98
N LEU A 41 -1.65 -7.56 -3.26
CA LEU A 41 -2.78 -6.66 -3.10
C LEU A 41 -2.46 -5.65 -1.99
N ARG A 42 -2.61 -4.36 -2.29
CA ARG A 42 -2.45 -3.26 -1.32
C ARG A 42 -3.73 -2.47 -1.26
N ILE A 43 -4.23 -2.25 -0.04
CA ILE A 43 -5.49 -1.55 0.19
C ILE A 43 -5.20 -0.32 1.03
N ALA A 44 -5.80 0.80 0.66
CA ALA A 44 -5.80 2.03 1.40
C ALA A 44 -7.17 2.70 1.31
N GLU A 45 -7.53 3.48 2.32
CA GLU A 45 -8.72 4.32 2.31
C GLU A 45 -8.34 5.79 2.24
N ARG A 46 -9.25 6.61 1.70
CA ARG A 46 -9.09 8.07 1.73
C ARG A 46 -9.53 8.62 3.07
N THR A 47 -8.68 9.45 3.65
CA THR A 47 -8.98 10.21 4.88
C THR A 47 -9.57 11.57 4.51
N ASN A 48 -10.48 12.10 5.32
CA ASN A 48 -11.07 13.45 5.15
C ASN A 48 -10.11 14.58 5.61
N ALA A 49 -8.80 14.35 5.54
CA ALA A 49 -7.75 15.24 6.02
C ALA A 49 -7.37 16.30 4.97
#